data_AF-A0A414AIR9-F1
#
_entry.id   AF-A0A414AIR9-F1
#
_cell.length_a   1.000
_cell.length_b   1.000
_cell.length_c   1.000
_cell.angle_alpha   90.00
_cell.angle_beta   90.00
_cell.angle_gamma   90.00
#
_symmetry.space_group_name_H-M   'P 1'
#
loop_
_entity.id
_entity.type
_entity.pdbx_description
1 polymer ?
#
loop_
_entity_poly.entity_id
_entity_poly.type
_entity_poly.pdbx_seq_one_letter_code
_entity_poly.pdbx_strand_id
1 'polypeptide(L)'
;MECPYCGKELNCVDHHGTGRPECYYGTAANGIYYPSTYNKLGDIYKCSNSFGFNNKSEAMDYINAQSEADLEKYINDNELEDWMDIVCESETFNGNFYTDNNENLFEGYPC
;
A
#
# COMPACT_ATOMS: atom_id res chain seq x y z
N MET A 1 -8.33 -6.25 3.74
CA MET A 1 -8.52 -5.77 2.35
C MET A 1 -7.38 -6.33 1.52
N GLU A 2 -7.60 -6.71 0.26
CA GLU A 2 -6.58 -7.41 -0.56
C GLU A 2 -6.06 -6.51 -1.69
N CYS A 3 -4.79 -6.68 -2.04
CA CYS A 3 -4.16 -6.00 -3.15
C CYS A 3 -4.74 -6.53 -4.47
N PRO A 4 -5.29 -5.68 -5.36
CA PRO A 4 -5.93 -6.14 -6.59
C PRO A 4 -4.95 -6.78 -7.58
N TYR A 5 -3.64 -6.57 -7.42
CA TYR A 5 -2.61 -7.07 -8.34
C TYR A 5 -1.98 -8.39 -7.91
N CYS A 6 -1.79 -8.61 -6.60
CA CYS A 6 -1.14 -9.82 -6.10
C CYS A 6 -1.99 -10.64 -5.12
N GLY A 7 -3.21 -10.20 -4.81
CA GLY A 7 -4.13 -10.87 -3.88
C GLY A 7 -3.67 -10.90 -2.42
N LYS A 8 -2.49 -10.36 -2.09
CA LYS A 8 -1.98 -10.30 -0.72
C LYS A 8 -2.79 -9.29 0.11
N GLU A 9 -2.97 -9.59 1.39
CA GLU A 9 -3.56 -8.65 2.33
C GLU A 9 -2.76 -7.33 2.38
N LEU A 10 -3.48 -6.21 2.31
CA LEU A 10 -2.95 -4.87 2.42
C LEU A 10 -2.77 -4.46 3.90
N ASN A 11 -1.61 -3.89 4.22
CA ASN A 11 -1.29 -3.44 5.57
C ASN A 11 -1.79 -2.00 5.77
N CYS A 12 -2.64 -1.74 6.78
CA CYS A 12 -3.02 -0.38 7.14
C CYS A 12 -1.81 0.34 7.76
N VAL A 13 -1.38 1.46 7.19
CA VAL A 13 -0.18 2.19 7.62
C VAL A 13 -0.48 3.59 8.15
N ASP A 14 -1.58 4.21 7.74
CA ASP A 14 -1.98 5.54 8.20
C ASP A 14 -3.47 5.80 7.92
N HIS A 15 -3.95 6.99 8.24
CA HIS A 15 -5.31 7.48 7.97
C HIS A 15 -5.24 8.86 7.32
N HIS A 16 -6.17 9.14 6.40
CA HIS A 16 -6.30 10.48 5.82
C HIS A 16 -7.64 11.11 6.18
N GLY A 17 -7.67 12.44 6.14
CA GLY A 17 -8.79 13.21 6.66
C GLY A 17 -8.61 14.71 6.47
N THR A 18 -9.61 15.46 6.88
CA THR A 18 -9.57 16.94 6.90
C THR A 18 -9.49 17.44 8.33
N GLY A 19 -9.12 18.71 8.50
CA GLY A 19 -8.97 19.33 9.82
C GLY A 19 -7.58 19.11 10.42
N ARG A 20 -7.42 19.51 11.68
CA ARG A 20 -6.12 19.45 12.37
C ARG A 20 -6.12 18.35 13.42
N PRO A 21 -5.14 17.43 13.38
CA PRO A 21 -5.02 16.40 14.39
C PRO A 21 -4.66 17.00 15.76
N GLU A 22 -5.05 16.29 16.81
CA GLU A 22 -4.83 16.69 18.20
C GLU A 22 -3.36 16.94 18.54
N CYS A 23 -2.44 16.19 17.91
CA CYS A 23 -0.99 16.37 18.07
C CYS A 23 -0.45 17.71 17.55
N TYR A 24 -1.22 18.42 16.72
CA TYR A 24 -0.85 19.76 16.24
C TYR A 24 -1.11 20.86 17.27
N TYR A 25 -1.94 20.57 18.27
CA TYR A 25 -2.20 21.44 19.41
C TYR A 25 -1.54 20.86 20.66
N GLY A 26 -0.24 21.10 20.81
CA GLY A 26 0.33 21.17 22.16
C GLY A 26 -0.48 22.19 22.96
N THR A 27 -0.59 22.00 24.28
CA THR A 27 -1.19 23.00 25.18
C THR A 27 -0.61 24.36 24.80
N ALA A 28 -1.46 25.29 24.34
CA ALA A 28 -0.97 26.62 24.05
C ALA A 28 -0.29 27.16 25.32
N ALA A 29 0.71 28.03 25.20
CA ALA A 29 1.50 28.52 26.34
C ALA A 29 0.65 29.14 27.48
N ASN A 30 -0.64 29.36 27.23
CA ASN A 30 -1.67 29.84 28.15
C ASN A 30 -2.53 28.72 28.80
N GLY A 31 -2.24 27.43 28.60
CA GLY A 31 -2.98 26.32 29.21
C GLY A 31 -4.28 25.90 28.50
N ILE A 32 -4.61 26.48 27.32
CA ILE A 32 -5.86 26.17 26.62
C ILE A 32 -5.71 24.92 25.75
N TYR A 33 -6.60 23.94 25.97
CA TYR A 33 -6.78 22.75 25.14
C TYR A 33 -7.72 23.07 23.98
N TYR A 34 -7.25 22.86 22.75
CA TYR A 34 -8.09 22.93 21.55
C TYR A 34 -8.46 21.50 21.13
N PRO A 35 -9.75 21.16 21.03
CA PRO A 35 -10.17 19.83 20.59
C PRO A 35 -9.73 19.58 19.15
N SER A 36 -9.41 18.32 18.83
CA SER A 36 -9.16 17.89 17.45
C SER A 36 -10.33 18.28 16.56
N THR A 37 -10.04 18.85 15.39
CA THR A 37 -11.02 19.04 14.32
C THR A 37 -10.85 18.01 13.22
N TYR A 38 -10.02 16.99 13.47
CA TYR A 38 -9.71 15.96 12.48
C TYR A 38 -10.95 15.11 12.19
N ASN A 39 -11.35 15.10 10.93
CA ASN A 39 -12.40 14.25 10.40
C ASN A 39 -11.77 13.23 9.45
N LYS A 40 -11.74 11.96 9.88
CA LYS A 40 -11.21 10.86 9.08
C LYS A 40 -12.06 10.69 7.82
N LEU A 41 -11.39 10.63 6.68
CA LEU A 41 -11.98 10.38 5.36
C LEU A 41 -11.70 8.97 4.84
N GLY A 42 -10.70 8.28 5.40
CA GLY A 42 -10.40 6.91 5.05
C GLY A 42 -9.06 6.44 5.60
N ASP A 43 -8.68 5.24 5.18
CA ASP A 43 -7.46 4.55 5.60
C ASP A 43 -6.45 4.52 4.46
N ILE A 44 -5.16 4.53 4.80
CA ILE A 44 -4.06 4.38 3.86
C ILE A 44 -3.44 3.01 4.10
N TYR A 45 -3.27 2.26 3.03
CA TYR A 45 -2.74 0.91 3.04
C TYR A 45 -1.48 0.77 2.18
N LYS A 46 -0.73 -0.29 2.47
CA LYS A 46 0.51 -0.65 1.77
C LYS A 46 0.53 -2.12 1.38
N CYS A 47 0.79 -2.39 0.11
CA CYS A 47 1.13 -3.73 -0.38
C CYS A 47 2.56 -4.09 0.06
N SER A 48 2.75 -5.23 0.72
CA SER A 48 4.10 -5.69 1.06
C SER A 48 4.89 -6.10 -0.18
N ASN A 49 4.22 -6.69 -1.15
CA ASN A 49 4.86 -7.28 -2.31
C ASN A 49 5.28 -6.22 -3.35
N SER A 50 4.96 -4.93 -3.14
CA SER A 50 5.54 -3.84 -3.94
C SER A 50 7.04 -3.66 -3.71
N PHE A 51 7.61 -4.32 -2.69
CA PHE A 51 9.04 -4.29 -2.37
C PHE A 51 9.71 -5.66 -2.54
N GLY A 52 9.05 -6.58 -3.26
CA GLY A 52 9.50 -7.94 -3.46
C GLY A 52 8.74 -8.96 -2.60
N PHE A 53 8.98 -10.24 -2.89
CA PHE A 53 8.31 -11.37 -2.24
C PHE A 53 9.19 -11.97 -1.13
N ASN A 54 8.57 -12.56 -0.10
CA ASN A 54 9.33 -13.10 1.04
C ASN A 54 10.11 -14.36 0.68
N ASN A 55 9.67 -15.08 -0.35
CA ASN A 55 10.30 -16.30 -0.82
C ASN A 55 9.96 -16.55 -2.29
N LYS A 56 10.78 -17.40 -2.93
CA LYS A 56 10.65 -17.77 -4.34
C LYS A 56 9.29 -18.40 -4.69
N SER A 57 8.66 -19.11 -3.76
CA SER A 57 7.34 -19.72 -3.99
C SER A 57 6.26 -18.65 -4.14
N GLU A 58 6.24 -17.64 -3.27
CA GLU A 58 5.27 -16.54 -3.36
C GLU A 58 5.45 -15.74 -4.68
N ALA A 59 6.69 -15.51 -5.12
CA ALA A 59 6.96 -14.88 -6.41
C ALA A 59 6.44 -15.73 -7.58
N MET A 60 6.65 -17.05 -7.53
CA MET A 60 6.15 -17.98 -8.54
C MET A 60 4.61 -18.00 -8.59
N ASP A 61 3.95 -18.05 -7.43
CA ASP A 61 2.48 -18.01 -7.34
C ASP A 61 1.91 -16.73 -7.96
N TYR A 62 2.56 -15.59 -7.74
CA TYR A 62 2.19 -14.31 -8.35
C TYR A 62 2.27 -14.34 -9.88
N ILE A 63 3.39 -14.84 -10.44
CA ILE A 63 3.58 -14.91 -11.90
C ILE A 63 2.56 -15.86 -12.53
N ASN A 64 2.33 -17.01 -11.90
CA ASN A 64 1.35 -18.00 -12.37
C ASN A 64 -0.06 -17.40 -12.41
N ALA A 65 -0.43 -16.59 -11.42
CA ALA A 65 -1.72 -15.92 -11.37
C ALA A 65 -1.90 -14.88 -12.48
N GLN A 66 -0.82 -14.26 -12.96
CA GLN A 66 -0.87 -13.21 -13.98
C GLN A 66 -0.86 -13.74 -15.42
N SER A 67 -0.15 -14.85 -15.69
CA SER A 67 0.09 -15.24 -17.08
C SER A 67 0.41 -16.72 -17.35
N GLU A 68 0.22 -17.63 -16.38
CA GLU A 68 0.68 -19.03 -16.49
C GLU A 68 2.15 -19.15 -16.97
N ALA A 69 2.99 -18.16 -16.62
CA ALA A 69 4.36 -18.10 -17.10
C ALA A 69 5.33 -18.84 -16.15
N ASP A 70 6.35 -19.48 -16.74
CA ASP A 70 7.48 -20.02 -15.99
C ASP A 70 8.32 -18.87 -15.40
N LEU A 71 8.83 -19.03 -14.18
CA LEU A 71 9.66 -18.06 -13.48
C LEU A 71 10.90 -17.65 -14.30
N GLU A 72 11.61 -18.64 -14.88
CA GLU A 72 12.82 -18.36 -15.67
C GLU A 72 12.50 -17.55 -16.92
N LYS A 73 11.36 -17.84 -17.55
CA LYS A 73 10.89 -17.08 -18.71
C LYS A 73 10.53 -15.66 -18.29
N TYR A 74 9.79 -15.48 -17.20
CA TYR A 74 9.41 -14.16 -16.69
C TYR A 74 10.64 -13.30 -16.37
N ILE A 75 11.65 -13.86 -15.71
CA ILE A 75 12.92 -13.18 -15.39
C ILE A 75 13.60 -12.71 -16.69
N ASN A 76 13.72 -13.58 -17.68
CA ASN A 76 14.36 -13.23 -18.96
C ASN A 76 13.55 -12.20 -19.77
N ASP A 77 12.23 -12.37 -19.86
CA ASP A 77 11.34 -11.48 -20.63
C ASP A 77 11.29 -10.06 -20.05
N ASN A 78 11.55 -9.92 -18.74
CA ASN A 78 11.56 -8.63 -18.03
C ASN A 78 12.99 -8.13 -17.69
N GLU A 79 14.03 -8.78 -18.22
CA GLU A 79 15.45 -8.40 -18.01
C GLU A 79 15.85 -8.29 -16.52
N LEU A 80 15.32 -9.18 -15.67
CA LEU A 80 15.60 -9.24 -14.23
C LEU A 80 16.84 -10.10 -13.94
N GLU A 81 17.51 -9.89 -12.80
CA GLU A 81 18.68 -10.70 -12.42
C GLU A 81 18.26 -11.99 -11.71
N ASP A 82 17.29 -11.92 -10.78
CA ASP A 82 16.73 -13.08 -10.08
C ASP A 82 15.27 -12.85 -9.63
N TRP A 83 14.65 -13.88 -9.07
CA TRP A 83 13.28 -13.81 -8.52
C TRP A 83 13.11 -12.74 -7.45
N MET A 84 14.19 -12.30 -6.79
CA MET A 84 14.17 -11.23 -5.78
C MET A 84 13.83 -9.86 -6.37
N ASP A 85 14.06 -9.66 -7.67
CA ASP A 85 13.74 -8.41 -8.36
C ASP A 85 12.26 -8.32 -8.77
N ILE A 86 11.52 -9.43 -8.63
CA ILE A 86 10.11 -9.48 -8.98
C ILE A 86 9.31 -8.73 -7.93
N VAL A 87 8.55 -7.73 -8.37
CA VAL A 87 7.66 -6.93 -7.53
C VAL A 87 6.22 -7.00 -8.04
N CYS A 88 5.29 -6.79 -7.13
CA CYS A 88 3.89 -6.60 -7.47
C CYS A 88 3.71 -5.31 -8.29
N GLU A 89 2.84 -5.34 -9.31
CA GLU A 89 2.54 -4.19 -10.17
C GLU A 89 2.12 -2.92 -9.42
N SER A 90 1.61 -3.07 -8.20
CA SER A 90 1.35 -1.94 -7.30
C SER A 90 2.57 -1.07 -7.01
N GLU A 91 3.80 -1.55 -7.27
CA GLU A 91 5.04 -0.77 -7.18
C GLU A 91 4.98 0.53 -7.99
N THR A 92 4.24 0.56 -9.11
CA THR A 92 4.01 1.76 -9.94
C THR A 92 3.49 2.98 -9.18
N PHE A 93 2.81 2.78 -8.05
CA PHE A 93 2.37 3.82 -7.12
C PHE A 93 2.92 3.60 -5.70
N ASN A 94 4.14 3.06 -5.64
CA ASN A 94 4.89 2.68 -4.44
C ASN A 94 4.14 1.68 -3.56
N GLY A 95 3.19 0.91 -4.06
CA GLY A 95 2.36 -0.02 -3.29
C GLY A 95 1.34 0.65 -2.37
N ASN A 96 1.08 1.94 -2.54
CA ASN A 96 0.11 2.68 -1.73
C ASN A 96 -1.32 2.47 -2.24
N PHE A 97 -2.25 2.33 -1.31
CA PHE A 97 -3.67 2.38 -1.60
C PHE A 97 -4.36 3.22 -0.54
N TYR A 98 -5.56 3.70 -0.82
CA TYR A 98 -6.39 4.34 0.20
C TYR A 98 -7.86 4.05 0.00
N THR A 99 -8.62 4.13 1.09
CA THR A 99 -10.08 4.06 1.06
C THR A 99 -10.72 5.43 1.15
N ASP A 100 -11.94 5.57 0.62
CA ASP A 100 -12.83 6.69 0.95
C ASP A 100 -13.74 6.35 2.14
N ASN A 101 -14.65 7.27 2.48
CA ASN A 101 -15.64 7.09 3.56
C ASN A 101 -16.64 5.94 3.31
N ASN A 102 -16.74 5.46 2.07
CA ASN A 102 -17.59 4.35 1.70
C ASN A 102 -16.80 3.03 1.60
N GLU A 103 -15.54 3.03 2.06
CA GLU A 103 -14.62 1.89 2.00
C GLU A 103 -14.26 1.44 0.58
N ASN A 104 -14.45 2.31 -0.43
CA ASN A 104 -13.99 2.03 -1.78
C ASN A 104 -12.47 2.15 -1.84
N LEU A 105 -11.79 1.16 -2.42
CA LEU A 105 -10.33 1.14 -2.56
C LEU A 105 -9.87 1.87 -3.82
N PHE A 106 -8.87 2.73 -3.68
CA PHE A 106 -8.23 3.47 -4.76
C PHE A 106 -6.71 3.26 -4.74
N GLU A 107 -6.11 3.29 -5.92
CA GLU A 107 -4.66 3.22 -6.13
C GLU A 107 -3.98 4.54 -5.74
N GLY A 108 -2.80 4.45 -5.13
CA GLY A 108 -1.96 5.59 -4.80
C GLY A 108 -2.15 6.14 -3.39
N TYR A 109 -1.76 7.40 -3.20
CA TYR A 109 -1.82 8.10 -1.93
C TYR A 109 -2.85 9.24 -2.03
N PRO A 110 -3.67 9.48 -1.00
CA PRO A 110 -4.68 10.53 -1.02
C PRO A 110 -4.02 11.91 -1.17
N CYS A 111 -4.59 12.77 -2.02
CA CYS A 111 -4.09 14.12 -2.32
C CYS A 111 -4.73 15.22 -1.47
#